data_AF-A0A956HWM5-F1
#
_entry.id   AF-A0A956HWM5-F1
#
_cell.length_a   1.000
_cell.length_b   1.000
_cell.length_c   1.000
_cell.angle_alpha   90.00
_cell.angle_beta   90.00
_cell.angle_gamma   90.00
#
_symmetry.space_group_name_H-M   'P 1'
#
loop_
_entity.id
_entity.type
_entity.pdbx_description
1 polymer ?
#
loop_
_entity_poly.entity_id
_entity_poly.type
_entity_poly.pdbx_seq_one_letter_code
_entity_poly.pdbx_strand_id
1 'polypeptide(L)'
;MNRKVGAVLALVAAFGLGAVAGGFGMRGYMLRGFAQRLEGPPGRARMAFRMEAMARRLELTPEQRDKIEKIFQAHEQERRDLIERCAPDHRSLKEKVDGEIRAVLDPTQQKKFDEMSQELERRRNGRRGGGRRPPPKPPG
;
A
#
# COMPACT_ATOMS: atom_id res chain seq x y z
N MET A 1 0.32 -54.16 24.89
CA MET A 1 0.60 -52.71 24.86
C MET A 1 0.05 -52.07 26.14
N ASN A 2 0.91 -51.45 26.96
CA ASN A 2 0.50 -50.92 28.27
C ASN A 2 -0.47 -49.75 28.10
N ARG A 3 -1.65 -49.81 28.75
CA ARG A 3 -2.70 -48.78 28.68
C ARG A 3 -2.16 -47.36 28.97
N LYS A 4 -1.15 -47.25 29.85
CA LYS A 4 -0.45 -46.01 30.17
C LYS A 4 0.34 -45.44 28.98
N VAL A 5 1.00 -46.28 28.19
CA VAL A 5 1.77 -45.87 26.99
C VAL A 5 0.82 -45.38 25.91
N GLY A 6 -0.33 -46.04 25.73
CA GLY A 6 -1.37 -45.58 24.80
C GLY A 6 -1.94 -44.21 25.18
N ALA A 7 -2.20 -43.98 26.47
CA ALA A 7 -2.69 -42.69 26.96
C ALA A 7 -1.67 -41.55 26.77
N VAL A 8 -0.37 -41.82 27.01
CA VAL A 8 0.70 -40.83 26.80
C VAL A 8 0.84 -40.48 25.32
N LEU A 9 0.80 -41.48 24.42
CA LEU A 9 0.88 -41.25 22.97
C LEU A 9 -0.30 -40.42 22.45
N ALA A 10 -1.52 -40.69 22.92
CA ALA A 10 -2.70 -39.92 22.56
C ALA A 10 -2.59 -38.45 23.01
N LEU A 11 -2.04 -38.20 24.20
CA LEU A 11 -1.88 -36.86 24.74
C LEU A 11 -0.82 -36.05 23.97
N VAL A 12 0.32 -36.67 23.63
CA VAL A 12 1.35 -36.05 22.78
C VAL A 12 0.81 -35.75 21.38
N ALA A 13 0.04 -36.66 20.79
CA ALA A 13 -0.56 -36.45 19.47
C ALA A 13 -1.56 -35.29 19.47
N ALA A 14 -2.42 -35.19 20.50
CA ALA A 14 -3.36 -34.09 20.66
C ALA A 14 -2.64 -32.73 20.82
N PHE A 15 -1.56 -32.69 21.60
CA PHE A 15 -0.77 -31.47 21.79
C PHE A 15 -0.01 -31.07 20.51
N GLY A 16 0.54 -32.03 19.79
CA GLY A 16 1.20 -31.80 18.50
C GLY A 16 0.25 -31.24 17.45
N LEU A 17 -0.96 -31.81 17.35
CA LEU A 17 -2.02 -31.29 16.47
C LEU A 17 -2.43 -29.86 16.87
N GLY A 18 -2.56 -29.57 18.17
CA GLY A 18 -2.84 -28.23 18.68
C GLY A 18 -1.74 -27.22 18.32
N ALA A 19 -0.47 -27.59 18.45
CA ALA A 19 0.66 -26.73 18.11
C ALA A 19 0.73 -26.42 16.61
N VAL A 20 0.46 -27.41 15.75
CA VAL A 20 0.40 -27.22 14.29
C VAL A 20 -0.77 -26.32 13.93
N ALA A 21 -1.98 -26.60 14.42
CA ALA A 21 -3.16 -25.78 14.16
C ALA A 21 -2.99 -24.33 14.67
N GLY A 22 -2.42 -24.15 15.87
CA GLY A 22 -2.08 -22.85 16.43
C GLY A 22 -1.03 -22.10 15.60
N GLY A 23 0.01 -22.80 15.14
CA GLY A 23 1.05 -22.23 14.28
C GLY A 23 0.51 -21.75 12.93
N PHE A 24 -0.34 -22.55 12.26
CA PHE A 24 -0.99 -22.16 11.01
C PHE A 24 -2.02 -21.03 11.20
N GLY A 25 -2.80 -21.06 12.29
CA GLY A 25 -3.72 -19.98 12.65
C GLY A 25 -3.02 -18.66 12.91
N MET A 26 -1.92 -18.69 13.67
CA MET A 26 -1.07 -17.51 13.96
C MET A 26 -0.41 -16.97 12.69
N ARG A 27 0.12 -17.86 11.82
CA ARG A 27 0.69 -17.50 10.52
C ARG A 27 -0.35 -16.82 9.62
N GLY A 28 -1.56 -17.37 9.56
CA GLY A 28 -2.69 -16.79 8.82
C GLY A 28 -3.12 -15.43 9.37
N TYR A 29 -3.24 -15.28 10.68
CA TYR A 29 -3.57 -14.01 11.34
C TYR A 29 -2.50 -12.94 11.08
N MET A 30 -1.22 -13.29 11.21
CA MET A 30 -0.11 -12.36 10.92
C MET A 30 -0.05 -11.98 9.44
N LEU A 31 -0.22 -12.93 8.52
CA LEU A 31 -0.25 -12.65 7.08
C LEU A 31 -1.45 -11.78 6.70
N ARG A 32 -2.61 -11.97 7.33
CA ARG A 32 -3.81 -11.15 7.09
C ARG A 32 -3.65 -9.73 7.66
N GLY A 33 -3.04 -9.58 8.84
CA GLY A 33 -2.69 -8.26 9.39
C GLY A 33 -1.62 -7.53 8.58
N PHE A 34 -0.68 -8.26 7.99
CA PHE A 34 0.33 -7.70 7.09
C PHE A 34 -0.27 -7.33 5.72
N ALA A 35 -1.14 -8.16 5.17
CA ALA A 35 -1.90 -7.89 3.95
C ALA A 35 -2.81 -6.67 4.13
N GLN A 36 -3.51 -6.52 5.26
CA GLN A 36 -4.33 -5.34 5.55
C GLN A 36 -3.52 -4.04 5.72
N ARG A 37 -2.24 -4.12 6.15
CA ARG A 37 -1.33 -2.96 6.14
C ARG A 37 -0.90 -2.55 4.73
N LEU A 38 -0.85 -3.51 3.79
CA LEU A 38 -0.47 -3.30 2.40
C LEU A 38 -1.68 -2.97 1.49
N GLU A 39 -2.88 -3.44 1.82
CA GLU A 39 -4.17 -3.18 1.16
C GLU A 39 -4.87 -1.92 1.70
N GLY A 40 -4.11 -0.96 2.21
CA GLY A 40 -4.65 0.34 2.62
C GLY A 40 -4.78 1.32 1.44
N PRO A 41 -5.58 2.40 1.57
CA PRO A 41 -5.54 3.52 0.64
C PRO A 41 -4.09 3.94 0.38
N PRO A 42 -3.72 4.39 -0.83
CA PRO A 42 -2.32 4.63 -1.21
C PRO A 42 -1.52 5.56 -0.26
N GLY A 43 -2.21 6.32 0.61
CA GLY A 43 -1.59 7.05 1.72
C GLY A 43 -0.95 6.17 2.80
N ARG A 44 -1.56 5.04 3.17
CA ARG A 44 -1.03 4.12 4.20
C ARG A 44 0.26 3.42 3.76
N ALA A 45 0.29 2.92 2.52
CA ALA A 45 1.50 2.30 1.96
C ALA A 45 2.67 3.30 1.85
N ARG A 46 2.38 4.54 1.44
CA ARG A 46 3.39 5.62 1.42
C ARG A 46 3.90 5.95 2.82
N MET A 47 3.01 5.98 3.81
CA MET A 47 3.40 6.25 5.19
C MET A 47 4.26 5.11 5.76
N ALA A 48 3.91 3.86 5.49
CA ALA A 48 4.72 2.70 5.88
C ALA A 48 6.13 2.77 5.27
N PHE A 49 6.24 3.08 3.98
CA PHE A 49 7.54 3.25 3.32
C PHE A 49 8.35 4.41 3.93
N ARG A 50 7.69 5.53 4.25
CA ARG A 50 8.34 6.67 4.93
C ARG A 50 8.83 6.28 6.32
N MET A 51 8.02 5.56 7.10
CA MET A 51 8.38 5.07 8.43
C MET A 51 9.58 4.13 8.37
N GLU A 52 9.60 3.21 7.41
CA GLU A 52 10.71 2.26 7.23
C GLU A 52 11.98 2.92 6.71
N ALA A 53 11.86 3.95 5.87
CA ALA A 53 13.01 4.77 5.48
C ALA A 53 13.60 5.53 6.68
N MET A 54 12.76 6.11 7.54
CA MET A 54 13.23 6.78 8.77
C MET A 54 13.83 5.78 9.75
N ALA A 55 13.20 4.62 9.96
CA ALA A 55 13.70 3.59 10.85
C ALA A 55 15.10 3.12 10.47
N ARG A 56 15.36 2.92 9.18
CA ARG A 56 16.68 2.52 8.68
C ARG A 56 17.72 3.63 8.73
N ARG A 57 17.34 4.86 8.36
CA ARG A 57 18.29 5.99 8.28
C ARG A 57 18.65 6.58 9.64
N LEU A 58 17.75 6.45 10.61
CA LEU A 58 17.89 7.03 11.96
C LEU A 58 18.09 5.95 13.03
N GLU A 59 18.20 4.68 12.63
CA GLU A 59 18.38 3.52 13.52
C GLU A 59 17.39 3.52 14.69
N LEU A 60 16.10 3.71 14.37
CA LEU A 60 15.07 3.92 15.39
C LEU A 60 14.85 2.65 16.24
N THR A 61 14.87 2.83 17.55
CA THR A 61 14.46 1.81 18.53
C THR A 61 12.96 1.47 18.38
N PRO A 62 12.51 0.29 18.85
CA PRO A 62 11.08 -0.08 18.84
C PRO A 62 10.18 0.99 19.48
N GLU A 63 10.60 1.54 20.62
CA GLU A 63 9.84 2.55 21.36
C GLU A 63 9.73 3.87 20.58
N GLN A 64 10.79 4.27 19.86
CA GLN A 64 10.75 5.45 19.00
C GLN A 64 9.82 5.24 17.80
N ARG A 65 9.83 4.04 17.21
CA ARG A 65 8.93 3.70 16.10
C ARG A 65 7.46 3.81 16.52
N ASP A 66 7.12 3.26 17.67
CA ASP A 66 5.75 3.31 18.21
C ASP A 66 5.29 4.75 18.48
N LYS A 67 6.18 5.59 19.02
CA LYS A 67 5.89 7.02 19.25
C LYS A 67 5.66 7.76 17.93
N ILE A 68 6.50 7.54 16.92
CA ILE A 68 6.37 8.20 15.62
C ILE A 68 5.12 7.72 14.88
N GLU A 69 4.79 6.43 14.97
CA GLU A 69 3.54 5.91 14.40
C GLU A 69 2.31 6.58 15.01
N LYS A 70 2.29 6.79 16.34
CA LYS A 70 1.21 7.54 17.00
C LYS A 70 1.14 9.00 16.55
N ILE A 71 2.27 9.68 16.37
CA ILE A 71 2.31 11.06 15.85
C ILE A 71 1.66 11.10 14.46
N PHE A 72 2.03 10.16 13.59
CA PHE A 72 1.46 10.06 12.25
C PHE A 72 -0.04 9.77 12.25
N GLN A 73 -0.51 8.88 13.13
CA GLN A 73 -1.93 8.59 13.25
C GLN A 73 -2.73 9.80 13.78
N ALA A 74 -2.18 10.54 14.74
CA ALA A 74 -2.83 11.72 15.32
C ALA A 74 -3.10 12.83 14.29
N HIS A 75 -2.21 12.98 13.30
CA HIS A 75 -2.33 14.00 12.25
C HIS A 75 -2.87 13.47 10.91
N GLU A 76 -3.28 12.20 10.82
CA GLU A 76 -3.72 11.62 9.53
C GLU A 76 -4.99 12.29 9.00
N GLN A 77 -5.93 12.68 9.88
CA GLN A 77 -7.16 13.35 9.46
C GLN A 77 -6.89 14.77 8.98
N GLU A 78 -6.16 15.56 9.75
CA GLU A 78 -5.74 16.92 9.37
C GLU A 78 -5.02 16.93 8.02
N ARG A 79 -4.11 15.96 7.82
CA ARG A 79 -3.42 15.76 6.55
C ARG A 79 -4.38 15.46 5.39
N ARG A 80 -5.41 14.64 5.61
CA ARG A 80 -6.42 14.33 4.58
C ARG A 80 -7.24 15.54 4.22
N ASP A 81 -7.72 16.27 5.22
CA ASP A 81 -8.53 17.47 5.02
C ASP A 81 -7.76 18.53 4.22
N LEU A 82 -6.48 18.74 4.53
CA LEU A 82 -5.61 19.64 3.77
C LEU A 82 -5.46 19.20 2.31
N ILE A 83 -5.25 17.91 2.06
CA ILE A 83 -5.12 17.39 0.69
C ILE A 83 -6.43 17.53 -0.08
N GLU A 84 -7.56 17.25 0.55
CA GLU A 84 -8.88 17.35 -0.07
C GLU A 84 -9.22 18.80 -0.42
N ARG A 85 -8.88 19.76 0.46
CA ARG A 85 -9.05 21.20 0.21
C ARG A 85 -8.22 21.70 -0.97
N CYS A 86 -6.97 21.24 -1.10
CA CYS A 86 -6.08 21.68 -2.18
C CYS A 86 -6.23 20.89 -3.49
N ALA A 87 -6.94 19.75 -3.48
CA ALA A 87 -7.08 18.90 -4.66
C ALA A 87 -7.79 19.58 -5.86
N PRO A 88 -8.87 20.37 -5.67
CA PRO A 88 -9.52 21.11 -6.75
C PRO A 88 -8.57 22.12 -7.39
N ASP A 89 -7.89 22.94 -6.57
CA ASP A 89 -6.99 23.99 -7.06
C ASP A 89 -5.85 23.41 -7.89
N HIS A 90 -5.27 22.30 -7.44
CA HIS A 90 -4.25 21.60 -8.21
C HIS A 90 -4.80 21.10 -9.55
N ARG A 91 -6.02 20.55 -9.58
CA ARG A 91 -6.62 20.07 -10.83
C ARG A 91 -6.84 21.22 -11.81
N SER A 92 -7.41 22.32 -11.35
CA SER A 92 -7.65 23.52 -12.15
C SER A 92 -6.33 24.09 -12.71
N LEU A 93 -5.28 24.17 -11.88
CA LEU A 93 -3.97 24.62 -12.33
C LEU A 93 -3.39 23.69 -13.40
N LYS A 94 -3.51 22.37 -13.21
CA LYS A 94 -3.07 21.38 -14.20
C LYS A 94 -3.78 21.58 -15.53
N GLU A 95 -5.11 21.69 -15.52
CA GLU A 95 -5.90 21.87 -16.74
C GLU A 95 -5.53 23.15 -17.48
N LYS A 96 -5.32 24.24 -16.74
CA LYS A 96 -4.83 25.51 -17.31
C LYS A 96 -3.48 25.35 -17.99
N VAL A 97 -2.49 24.77 -17.30
CA VAL A 97 -1.14 24.55 -17.84
C VAL A 97 -1.18 23.62 -19.05
N ASP A 98 -1.96 22.53 -19.00
CA ASP A 98 -2.11 21.61 -20.12
C ASP A 98 -2.76 22.30 -21.33
N GLY A 99 -3.68 23.25 -21.10
CA GLY A 99 -4.28 24.08 -22.15
C GLY A 99 -3.26 25.03 -22.80
N GLU A 100 -2.46 25.72 -21.98
CA GLU A 100 -1.39 26.60 -22.45
C GLU A 100 -0.34 25.84 -23.27
N ILE A 101 0.03 24.63 -22.83
CA ILE A 101 0.93 23.75 -23.58
C ILE A 101 0.29 23.36 -24.92
N ARG A 102 -0.97 22.91 -24.95
CA ARG A 102 -1.63 22.53 -26.22
C ARG A 102 -1.65 23.67 -27.24
N ALA A 103 -1.81 24.92 -26.80
CA ALA A 103 -1.89 26.07 -27.69
C ALA A 103 -0.60 26.32 -28.49
N VAL A 104 0.57 25.86 -28.02
CA VAL A 104 1.85 26.03 -28.71
C VAL A 104 2.29 24.81 -29.53
N LEU A 105 1.53 23.71 -29.47
CA LEU A 105 1.85 22.46 -30.15
C LEU A 105 1.16 22.37 -31.52
N ASP A 106 1.85 21.75 -32.50
CA ASP A 106 1.22 21.39 -33.76
C ASP A 106 0.20 20.24 -33.59
N PRO A 107 -0.72 20.01 -34.55
CA PRO A 107 -1.76 18.98 -34.41
C PRO A 107 -1.24 17.56 -34.14
N THR A 108 -0.08 17.22 -34.70
CA THR A 108 0.58 15.92 -34.51
C THR A 108 1.14 15.79 -33.08
N GLN A 109 1.71 16.86 -32.55
CA GLN A 109 2.23 16.93 -31.19
C GLN A 109 1.11 16.94 -30.15
N GLN A 110 -0.01 17.64 -30.40
CA GLN A 110 -1.18 17.64 -29.52
C GLN A 110 -1.70 16.22 -29.27
N LYS A 111 -1.83 15.42 -30.34
CA LYS A 111 -2.25 14.01 -30.21
C LYS A 111 -1.31 13.21 -29.30
N LYS A 112 0.00 13.35 -29.47
CA LYS A 112 0.99 12.70 -28.59
C LYS A 112 0.90 13.19 -27.15
N PHE A 113 0.69 14.49 -26.94
CA PHE A 113 0.53 15.09 -25.62
C PHE A 113 -0.72 14.56 -24.88
N ASP A 114 -1.83 14.39 -25.58
CA ASP A 114 -3.05 13.83 -25.02
C ASP A 114 -2.88 12.34 -24.65
N GLU A 115 -2.20 11.56 -25.50
CA GLU A 115 -1.87 10.16 -25.20
C GLU A 115 -0.98 10.05 -23.95
N MET A 116 0.06 10.90 -23.83
CA MET A 116 0.92 10.95 -22.65
C MET A 116 0.13 11.31 -21.39
N SER A 117 -0.76 12.29 -21.49
CA SER A 117 -1.59 12.75 -20.37
C SER A 117 -2.55 11.66 -19.91
N GLN A 118 -3.24 10.99 -20.84
CA GLN A 118 -4.13 9.88 -20.54
C GLN A 118 -3.38 8.69 -19.92
N GLU A 119 -2.19 8.35 -20.41
CA GLU A 119 -1.38 7.27 -19.85
C GLU A 119 -0.96 7.59 -18.40
N LEU A 120 -0.58 8.84 -18.12
CA LEU A 120 -0.25 9.27 -16.76
C LEU A 120 -1.46 9.18 -15.82
N GLU A 121 -2.65 9.57 -16.30
CA GLU A 121 -3.90 9.44 -15.54
C GLU A 121 -4.28 7.98 -15.28
N ARG A 122 -4.16 7.11 -16.29
CA ARG A 122 -4.38 5.67 -16.15
C ARG A 122 -3.41 5.07 -15.13
N ARG A 123 -2.13 5.46 -15.15
CA ARG A 123 -1.14 5.05 -14.14
C ARG A 123 -1.50 5.55 -12.75
N ARG A 124 -2.03 6.76 -12.62
CA ARG A 124 -2.44 7.35 -11.33
C ARG A 124 -3.68 6.66 -10.77
N ASN A 125 -4.68 6.38 -11.61
CA ASN A 125 -5.93 5.72 -11.22
C ASN A 125 -5.75 4.22 -10.99
N GLY A 126 -4.93 3.54 -11.82
CA GLY A 126 -4.55 2.14 -11.63
C GLY A 126 -3.66 1.89 -10.41
N ARG A 127 -3.12 2.94 -9.78
CA ARG A 127 -2.48 2.87 -8.45
C ARG A 127 -3.47 3.12 -7.29
N ARG A 128 -4.70 3.57 -7.58
CA ARG A 128 -5.77 3.77 -6.57
C ARG A 128 -6.72 2.57 -6.48
N GLY A 129 -6.96 1.85 -7.57
CA GLY A 129 -7.62 0.53 -7.56
C GLY A 129 -6.57 -0.56 -7.56
N GLY A 130 -6.38 -1.27 -6.46
CA GLY A 130 -5.44 -2.39 -6.40
C GLY A 130 -5.79 -3.43 -7.47
N GLY A 131 -4.91 -3.64 -8.45
CA GLY A 131 -4.96 -4.80 -9.34
C GLY A 131 -4.75 -4.50 -10.83
N ARG A 132 -3.64 -5.07 -11.35
CA ARG A 132 -3.34 -5.35 -12.77
C ARG A 132 -3.06 -4.14 -13.66
N ARG A 133 -1.76 -3.87 -13.87
CA ARG A 133 -1.29 -3.19 -15.08
C ARG A 133 -1.69 -4.05 -16.29
N PRO A 134 -2.35 -3.52 -17.33
CA PRO A 134 -2.38 -4.20 -18.62
C PRO A 134 -0.94 -4.27 -19.17
N PRO A 135 -0.54 -5.39 -19.82
CA PRO A 135 0.79 -5.51 -20.40
C PRO A 135 1.02 -4.43 -21.47
N PRO A 136 2.27 -3.99 -21.69
CA PRO A 136 2.59 -3.03 -22.74
C PRO A 136 2.18 -3.61 -24.10
N LYS A 137 1.55 -2.78 -24.96
CA LYS A 137 1.26 -3.17 -26.35
C LYS A 137 2.59 -3.39 -27.07
N PRO A 138 2.71 -4.45 -27.89
CA PRO A 138 3.90 -4.67 -28.70
C PRO A 138 4.11 -3.52 -29.71
N PRO A 139 5.35 -3.19 -30.08
CA PRO A 139 5.63 -2.23 -31.14
C PRO A 139 5.01 -2.74 -32.44
N GLY A 140 4.34 -1.83 -33.16
CA GLY A 140 3.74 -2.08 -34.46
C GLY A 140 4.77 -2.19 -35.58
#